data_AF-A0A9D0IB31-F1
#
_entry.id   AF-A0A9D0IB31-F1
#
_cell.length_a   1.000
_cell.length_b   1.000
_cell.length_c   1.000
_cell.angle_alpha   90.00
_cell.angle_beta   90.00
_cell.angle_gamma   90.00
#
_symmetry.space_group_name_H-M   'P 1'
#
loop_
_entity.id
_entity.type
_entity.pdbx_description
1 polymer ?
#
loop_
_entity_poly.entity_id
_entity_poly.type
_entity_poly.pdbx_seq_one_letter_code
_entity_poly.pdbx_strand_id
1 'polypeptide(L)'
;RQAARHLGRPPEALRLITLHLGNGASAAAIAGGRSIDTSMGMTPLEGLVMGTRCGDLDPAIPFYLARECAMTPAAIESLLNRESGLLGLAGSSDMREILARAGQGDEQATLALDLFCYRIRKYIGAYIAVLGGLDAVVFTGGIGEHAAEVRRRVCAGLEVFGIRLDPGRNADPSRHAGRIQAAGAPVALLVIPTDEELEIAIQSEAVIVATPPAGGRPGSAGSPGE
;
A
#
# COMPACT_ATOMS: atom_id res chain seq x y z
N ARG A 1 -9.69 -5.05 8.64
CA ARG A 1 -11.01 -5.65 9.00
C ARG A 1 -11.42 -6.76 8.05
N GLN A 2 -11.48 -6.53 6.74
CA GLN A 2 -11.87 -7.56 5.77
C GLN A 2 -10.99 -8.81 5.84
N ALA A 3 -9.66 -8.66 5.97
CA ALA A 3 -8.74 -9.79 6.17
C ALA A 3 -9.14 -10.70 7.36
N ALA A 4 -9.58 -10.10 8.47
CA ALA A 4 -10.05 -10.84 9.65
C ALA A 4 -11.29 -11.69 9.32
N ARG A 5 -12.24 -11.12 8.55
CA ARG A 5 -13.41 -11.86 8.03
C ARG A 5 -13.00 -13.00 7.09
N HIS A 6 -12.06 -12.75 6.18
CA HIS A 6 -11.51 -13.79 5.29
C HIS A 6 -10.88 -14.94 6.07
N LEU A 7 -10.22 -14.65 7.20
CA LEU A 7 -9.54 -15.65 8.03
C LEU A 7 -10.44 -16.30 9.08
N GLY A 8 -11.68 -15.82 9.27
CA GLY A 8 -12.60 -16.32 10.31
C GLY A 8 -12.06 -16.12 11.73
N ARG A 9 -11.23 -15.09 11.95
CA ARG A 9 -10.56 -14.81 13.22
C ARG A 9 -10.80 -13.35 13.62
N PRO A 10 -10.91 -13.04 14.93
CA PRO A 10 -11.06 -11.66 15.38
C PRO A 10 -9.80 -10.83 15.07
N PRO A 11 -9.92 -9.54 14.71
CA PRO A 11 -8.77 -8.67 14.44
C PRO A 11 -7.71 -8.65 15.55
N GLU A 12 -8.15 -8.76 16.80
CA GLU A 12 -7.33 -8.73 18.02
C GLU A 12 -6.35 -9.92 18.10
N ALA A 13 -6.65 -11.01 17.39
CA ALA A 13 -5.82 -12.21 17.35
C ALA A 13 -4.91 -12.29 16.11
N LEU A 14 -4.80 -11.22 15.32
CA LEU A 14 -4.11 -11.24 14.03
C LEU A 14 -2.89 -10.30 13.98
N ARG A 15 -1.86 -10.78 13.30
CA ARG A 15 -0.68 -10.03 12.84
C ARG A 15 -0.69 -9.99 11.31
N LEU A 16 -0.85 -8.81 10.75
CA LEU A 16 -1.05 -8.61 9.32
C LEU A 16 -0.02 -7.64 8.76
N ILE A 17 0.39 -7.87 7.52
CA ILE A 17 1.05 -6.85 6.70
C ILE A 17 0.07 -6.49 5.59
N THR A 18 -0.27 -5.21 5.44
CA THR A 18 -1.05 -4.71 4.31
C THR A 18 -0.15 -3.97 3.34
N LEU A 19 -0.27 -4.28 2.06
CA LEU A 19 0.45 -3.67 0.95
C LEU A 19 -0.58 -2.96 0.08
N HIS A 20 -0.71 -1.64 0.24
CA HIS A 20 -1.53 -0.81 -0.60
C HIS A 20 -0.67 -0.32 -1.76
N LEU A 21 -0.83 -0.91 -2.94
CA LEU A 21 0.04 -0.71 -4.09
C LEU A 21 -0.76 -0.04 -5.22
N GLY A 22 -0.50 1.24 -5.45
CA GLY A 22 -1.04 2.03 -6.56
C GLY A 22 -0.01 3.05 -7.06
N ASN A 23 -0.48 4.19 -7.58
CA ASN A 23 0.40 5.30 -7.95
C ASN A 23 1.18 5.85 -6.75
N GLY A 24 0.52 5.95 -5.59
CA GLY A 24 1.18 5.94 -4.29
C GLY A 24 1.20 4.50 -3.77
N ALA A 25 2.28 4.12 -3.09
CA ALA A 25 2.41 2.78 -2.53
C ALA A 25 2.89 2.85 -1.08
N SER A 26 2.23 2.12 -0.19
CA SER A 26 2.63 2.00 1.21
C SER A 26 2.42 0.59 1.76
N ALA A 27 3.14 0.29 2.82
CA ALA A 27 2.98 -0.92 3.60
C ALA A 27 2.66 -0.55 5.05
N ALA A 28 1.80 -1.33 5.73
CA ALA A 28 1.56 -1.19 7.15
C ALA A 28 1.65 -2.54 7.89
N ALA A 29 2.21 -2.51 9.09
CA ALA A 29 2.22 -3.63 10.03
C ALA A 29 1.09 -3.45 11.05
N ILE A 30 0.26 -4.46 11.19
CA ILE A 30 -0.95 -4.40 12.02
C ILE A 30 -0.91 -5.54 13.03
N ALA A 31 -1.00 -5.21 14.33
CA ALA A 31 -1.07 -6.18 15.42
C ALA A 31 -2.33 -5.94 16.25
N GLY A 32 -3.15 -6.99 16.40
CA GLY A 32 -4.36 -6.93 17.21
C GLY A 32 -5.36 -5.87 16.71
N GLY A 33 -5.49 -5.72 15.39
CA GLY A 33 -6.39 -4.75 14.77
C GLY A 33 -5.89 -3.30 14.76
N ARG A 34 -4.69 -3.01 15.30
CA ARG A 34 -4.09 -1.67 15.31
C ARG A 34 -2.85 -1.61 14.43
N SER A 35 -2.70 -0.51 13.69
CA SER A 35 -1.45 -0.22 12.98
C SER A 35 -0.36 0.07 14.01
N ILE A 36 0.77 -0.62 13.92
CA ILE A 36 1.94 -0.42 14.79
C ILE A 36 3.14 0.13 14.02
N ASP A 37 3.11 0.05 12.68
CA ASP A 37 4.13 0.59 11.79
C ASP A 37 3.54 0.88 10.40
N THR A 38 4.09 1.85 9.68
CA THR A 38 3.70 2.23 8.32
C THR A 38 4.88 2.83 7.56
N SER A 39 4.93 2.60 6.24
CA SER A 39 6.15 2.86 5.47
C SER A 39 6.32 4.32 5.09
N MET A 40 5.22 5.07 5.00
CA MET A 40 5.28 6.53 4.82
C MET A 40 5.47 7.19 6.18
N GLY A 41 6.36 8.17 6.27
CA GLY A 41 6.59 8.93 7.49
C GLY A 41 5.84 10.25 7.51
N MET A 42 6.58 11.33 7.82
CA MET A 42 6.01 12.68 7.92
C MET A 42 5.33 13.12 6.62
N THR A 43 5.82 12.64 5.47
CA THR A 43 5.24 12.89 4.16
C THR A 43 5.02 11.58 3.41
N PRO A 44 4.18 11.59 2.35
CA PRO A 44 4.00 10.42 1.49
C PRO A 44 5.20 10.06 0.59
N LEU A 45 6.37 10.64 0.82
CA LEU A 45 7.58 10.41 0.01
C LEU A 45 8.40 9.21 0.51
N GLU A 46 8.44 9.00 1.82
CA GLU A 46 9.15 7.87 2.44
C GLU A 46 8.46 6.54 2.10
N GLY A 47 9.25 5.47 2.07
CA GLY A 47 8.76 4.11 1.97
C GLY A 47 9.09 3.43 0.66
N LEU A 48 8.03 2.92 0.03
CA LEU A 48 8.13 2.13 -1.18
C LEU A 48 8.52 2.98 -2.39
N VAL A 49 9.10 2.34 -3.41
CA VAL A 49 9.14 2.92 -4.75
C VAL A 49 7.69 3.08 -5.22
N MET A 50 7.35 4.22 -5.82
CA MET A 50 5.98 4.51 -6.27
C MET A 50 5.96 4.91 -7.75
N GLY A 51 4.81 5.36 -8.26
CA GLY A 51 4.67 5.76 -9.67
C GLY A 51 5.67 6.86 -10.07
N THR A 52 5.71 7.95 -9.31
CA THR A 52 6.59 9.11 -9.57
C THR A 52 7.47 9.51 -8.39
N ARG A 53 7.28 8.87 -7.23
CA ARG A 53 8.01 9.17 -5.99
C ARG A 53 9.13 8.17 -5.76
N CYS A 54 10.24 8.66 -5.23
CA CYS A 54 11.45 7.85 -5.04
C CYS A 54 11.31 6.75 -3.96
N GLY A 55 10.50 6.96 -2.92
CA GLY A 55 10.56 6.13 -1.70
C GLY A 55 11.81 6.46 -0.88
N ASP A 56 12.24 5.55 -0.01
CA ASP A 56 13.48 5.79 0.77
C ASP A 56 14.69 5.91 -0.16
N LEU A 57 15.55 6.85 0.20
CA LEU A 57 16.83 7.10 -0.42
C LEU A 57 17.81 7.59 0.66
N ASP A 58 19.10 7.57 0.37
CA ASP A 58 20.12 8.08 1.30
C ASP A 58 19.91 9.60 1.57
N PRO A 59 19.77 10.04 2.83
CA PRO A 59 19.59 11.46 3.15
C PRO A 59 20.73 12.38 2.66
N ALA A 60 21.89 11.84 2.26
CA ALA A 60 22.98 12.61 1.67
C ALA A 60 22.72 13.02 0.20
N ILE A 61 21.87 12.29 -0.54
CA ILE A 61 21.62 12.52 -1.97
C ILE A 61 21.06 13.92 -2.27
N PRO A 62 20.06 14.46 -1.54
CA PRO A 62 19.56 15.81 -1.81
C PRO A 62 20.66 16.88 -1.69
N PHE A 63 21.57 16.73 -0.72
CA PHE A 63 22.70 17.64 -0.56
C PHE A 63 23.73 17.50 -1.68
N TYR A 64 23.96 16.28 -2.14
CA TYR A 64 24.80 16.03 -3.31
C TYR A 64 24.22 16.70 -4.57
N LEU A 65 22.93 16.51 -4.84
CA LEU A 65 22.25 17.13 -5.99
C LEU A 65 22.30 18.66 -5.93
N ALA A 66 22.13 19.23 -4.74
CA ALA A 66 22.23 20.68 -4.56
C ALA A 66 23.64 21.21 -4.87
N ARG A 67 24.67 20.52 -4.39
CA ARG A 67 26.06 20.97 -4.51
C ARG A 67 26.68 20.68 -5.87
N GLU A 68 26.57 19.44 -6.33
CA GLU A 68 27.29 18.94 -7.50
C GLU A 68 26.47 19.08 -8.79
N CYS A 69 25.14 19.11 -8.69
CA CYS A 69 24.23 19.32 -9.84
C CYS A 69 23.60 20.72 -9.85
N ALA A 70 24.01 21.60 -8.93
CA ALA A 70 23.49 22.97 -8.78
C ALA A 70 21.95 23.06 -8.72
N MET A 71 21.28 22.03 -8.19
CA MET A 71 19.82 21.99 -8.10
C MET A 71 19.31 22.82 -6.92
N THR A 72 18.21 23.55 -7.14
CA THR A 72 17.54 24.25 -6.04
C THR A 72 16.77 23.26 -5.15
N PRO A 73 16.49 23.60 -3.88
CA PRO A 73 15.65 22.76 -3.02
C PRO A 73 14.30 22.40 -3.64
N ALA A 74 13.64 23.36 -4.31
CA ALA A 74 12.36 23.13 -4.99
C ALA A 74 12.49 22.18 -6.20
N ALA A 75 13.58 22.27 -6.95
CA ALA A 75 13.85 21.35 -8.06
C ALA A 75 14.11 19.93 -7.56
N ILE A 76 14.84 19.78 -6.44
CA ILE A 76 15.06 18.48 -5.80
C ILE A 76 13.74 17.91 -5.29
N GLU A 77 12.91 18.72 -4.63
CA GLU A 77 11.59 18.27 -4.17
C GLU A 77 10.70 17.79 -5.34
N SER A 78 10.69 18.52 -6.46
CA SER A 78 10.00 18.10 -7.69
C SER A 78 10.55 16.78 -8.20
N LEU A 79 11.88 16.67 -8.32
CA LEU A 79 12.55 15.47 -8.79
C LEU A 79 12.11 14.24 -7.98
N LEU A 80 12.18 14.35 -6.65
CA LEU A 80 11.87 13.25 -5.74
C LEU A 80 10.38 12.86 -5.73
N ASN A 81 9.46 13.80 -5.97
CA ASN A 81 8.03 13.55 -5.92
C ASN A 81 7.38 13.23 -7.28
N ARG A 82 7.91 13.78 -8.37
CA ARG A 82 7.23 13.84 -9.67
C ARG A 82 8.00 13.19 -10.81
N GLU A 83 9.31 13.05 -10.68
CA GLU A 83 10.20 12.61 -11.77
C GLU A 83 11.05 11.39 -11.37
N SER A 84 10.74 10.78 -10.23
CA SER A 84 11.42 9.60 -9.68
C SER A 84 10.53 8.35 -9.80
N GLY A 85 10.82 7.33 -8.99
CA GLY A 85 10.00 6.11 -8.92
C GLY A 85 10.03 5.33 -10.22
N LEU A 86 8.91 4.69 -10.55
CA LEU A 86 8.75 3.94 -11.80
C LEU A 86 8.94 4.84 -13.03
N LEU A 87 8.44 6.08 -12.99
CA LEU A 87 8.61 7.05 -14.07
C LEU A 87 10.08 7.37 -14.32
N GLY A 88 10.84 7.69 -13.27
CA GLY A 88 12.26 8.01 -13.39
C GLY A 88 13.12 6.82 -13.84
N LEU A 89 12.70 5.59 -13.54
CA LEU A 89 13.44 4.36 -13.87
C LEU A 89 13.09 3.80 -15.26
N ALA A 90 11.81 3.79 -15.62
CA ALA A 90 11.32 3.13 -16.84
C ALA A 90 10.71 4.10 -17.86
N GLY A 91 10.59 5.40 -17.55
CA GLY A 91 9.93 6.38 -18.41
C GLY A 91 8.39 6.29 -18.40
N SER A 92 7.80 5.45 -17.54
CA SER A 92 6.35 5.34 -17.36
C SER A 92 6.03 5.07 -15.89
N SER A 93 4.90 5.58 -15.41
CA SER A 93 4.36 5.25 -14.08
C SER A 93 3.25 4.18 -14.15
N ASP A 94 2.82 3.79 -15.35
CA ASP A 94 1.79 2.76 -15.53
C ASP A 94 2.41 1.36 -15.45
N MET A 95 2.12 0.65 -14.35
CA MET A 95 2.62 -0.70 -14.13
C MET A 95 2.23 -1.69 -15.24
N ARG A 96 1.11 -1.48 -15.94
CA ARG A 96 0.70 -2.35 -17.07
C ARG A 96 1.66 -2.21 -18.24
N GLU A 97 2.07 -0.98 -18.54
CA GLU A 97 3.04 -0.70 -19.60
C GLU A 97 4.41 -1.26 -19.25
N ILE A 98 4.86 -1.05 -18.00
CA ILE A 98 6.15 -1.56 -17.51
C ILE A 98 6.19 -3.09 -17.58
N LEU A 99 5.13 -3.78 -17.16
CA LEU A 99 5.05 -5.24 -17.26
C LEU A 99 5.09 -5.73 -18.71
N ALA A 100 4.39 -5.05 -19.63
CA ALA A 100 4.39 -5.41 -21.04
C ALA A 100 5.80 -5.24 -21.66
N ARG A 101 6.47 -4.12 -21.38
CA ARG A 101 7.83 -3.83 -21.85
C ARG A 101 8.86 -4.79 -21.26
N ALA A 102 8.78 -5.07 -19.96
CA ALA A 102 9.64 -6.08 -19.32
C ALA A 102 9.46 -7.47 -19.97
N GLY A 103 8.22 -7.85 -20.30
CA GLY A 103 7.92 -9.08 -21.05
C GLY A 103 8.47 -9.12 -22.48
N GLN A 104 8.78 -7.96 -23.06
CA GLN A 104 9.40 -7.80 -24.38
C GLN A 104 10.93 -7.68 -24.31
N GLY A 105 11.53 -7.78 -23.12
CA GLY A 105 12.98 -7.70 -22.92
C GLY A 105 13.54 -6.29 -22.71
N ASP A 106 12.69 -5.30 -22.40
CA ASP A 106 13.16 -3.97 -21.99
C ASP A 106 13.87 -4.05 -20.62
N GLU A 107 15.17 -3.78 -20.62
CA GLU A 107 16.02 -3.86 -19.43
C GLU A 107 15.66 -2.80 -18.38
N GLN A 108 15.27 -1.58 -18.79
CA GLN A 108 14.91 -0.52 -17.86
C GLN A 108 13.56 -0.81 -17.19
N ALA A 109 12.58 -1.30 -17.96
CA ALA A 109 11.31 -1.74 -17.40
C ALA A 109 11.49 -2.91 -16.42
N THR A 110 12.38 -3.86 -16.75
CA THR A 110 12.72 -4.98 -15.87
C THR A 110 13.38 -4.50 -14.58
N LEU A 111 14.36 -3.59 -14.67
CA LEU A 111 15.04 -3.01 -13.51
C LEU A 111 14.05 -2.25 -12.61
N ALA A 112 13.17 -1.43 -13.17
CA ALA A 112 12.16 -0.69 -12.41
C ALA A 112 11.22 -1.62 -11.64
N LEU A 113 10.75 -2.68 -12.31
CA LEU A 113 9.90 -3.70 -11.70
C LEU A 113 10.62 -4.46 -10.58
N ASP A 114 11.88 -4.83 -10.79
CA ASP A 114 12.68 -5.54 -9.79
C ASP A 114 12.98 -4.67 -8.58
N LEU A 115 13.31 -3.39 -8.75
CA LEU A 115 13.52 -2.44 -7.66
C LEU A 115 12.23 -2.21 -6.86
N PHE A 116 11.09 -2.07 -7.55
CA PHE A 116 9.78 -1.95 -6.91
C PHE A 116 9.47 -3.18 -6.03
N CYS A 117 9.61 -4.39 -6.58
CA CYS A 117 9.35 -5.63 -5.84
C CYS A 117 10.39 -5.88 -4.74
N TYR A 118 11.66 -5.52 -4.96
CA TYR A 118 12.72 -5.60 -3.96
C TYR A 118 12.44 -4.72 -2.75
N ARG A 119 12.04 -3.46 -2.97
CA ARG A 119 11.73 -2.53 -1.88
C ARG A 119 10.55 -3.04 -1.04
N ILE A 120 9.50 -3.55 -1.69
CA ILE A 120 8.36 -4.17 -0.99
C ILE A 120 8.82 -5.37 -0.14
N ARG A 121 9.66 -6.25 -0.69
CA ARG A 121 10.20 -7.40 0.06
C ARG A 121 10.99 -6.99 1.30
N LYS A 122 11.79 -5.92 1.21
CA LYS A 122 12.48 -5.37 2.38
C LYS A 122 11.50 -4.95 3.47
N TYR A 123 10.43 -4.24 3.11
CA TYR A 123 9.40 -3.83 4.07
C TYR A 123 8.65 -5.02 4.67
N ILE A 124 8.34 -6.05 3.88
CA ILE A 124 7.76 -7.28 4.41
C ILE A 124 8.69 -7.90 5.46
N GLY A 125 9.98 -8.05 5.15
CA GLY A 125 10.96 -8.60 6.08
C GLY A 125 11.09 -7.78 7.36
N ALA A 126 11.17 -6.46 7.24
CA ALA A 126 11.21 -5.54 8.38
C ALA A 126 9.96 -5.70 9.27
N TYR A 127 8.77 -5.75 8.67
CA TYR A 127 7.53 -5.84 9.42
C TYR A 127 7.28 -7.23 10.02
N ILE A 128 7.76 -8.31 9.40
CA ILE A 128 7.78 -9.63 10.05
C ILE A 128 8.58 -9.56 11.35
N ALA A 129 9.75 -8.91 11.32
CA ALA A 129 10.59 -8.76 12.50
C ALA A 129 9.91 -7.90 13.59
N VAL A 130 9.27 -6.79 13.21
CA VAL A 130 8.53 -5.92 14.14
C VAL A 130 7.30 -6.63 14.74
N LEU A 131 6.57 -7.43 13.97
CA LEU A 131 5.37 -8.14 14.42
C LEU A 131 5.67 -9.35 15.31
N GLY A 132 6.87 -9.93 15.21
CA GLY A 132 7.25 -11.16 15.91
C GLY A 132 6.48 -12.41 15.43
N GLY A 133 5.93 -12.36 14.22
CA GLY A 133 5.09 -13.39 13.62
C GLY A 133 4.15 -12.81 12.56
N LEU A 134 3.59 -13.65 11.70
CA LEU A 134 2.75 -13.19 10.59
C LEU A 134 1.61 -14.17 10.32
N ASP A 135 0.37 -13.68 10.33
CA ASP A 135 -0.80 -14.48 9.95
C ASP A 135 -1.15 -14.30 8.47
N ALA A 136 -1.02 -13.07 7.94
CA ALA A 136 -1.29 -12.82 6.53
C ALA A 136 -0.56 -11.61 5.94
N VAL A 137 -0.29 -11.69 4.64
CA VAL A 137 0.01 -10.53 3.78
C VAL A 137 -1.22 -10.22 2.93
N VAL A 138 -1.63 -8.96 2.91
CA VAL A 138 -2.78 -8.47 2.16
C VAL A 138 -2.29 -7.54 1.06
N PHE A 139 -2.59 -7.86 -0.19
CA PHE A 139 -2.38 -7.01 -1.35
C PHE A 139 -3.67 -6.26 -1.68
N THR A 140 -3.56 -4.96 -1.92
CA THR A 140 -4.67 -4.09 -2.28
C THR A 140 -4.19 -2.90 -3.12
N GLY A 141 -5.11 -2.08 -3.62
CA GLY A 141 -4.82 -0.99 -4.54
C GLY A 141 -4.63 -1.50 -5.97
N GLY A 142 -4.70 -0.60 -6.96
CA GLY A 142 -4.75 -0.98 -8.38
C GLY A 142 -3.64 -1.95 -8.83
N ILE A 143 -2.41 -1.78 -8.35
CA ILE A 143 -1.30 -2.71 -8.64
C ILE A 143 -1.46 -4.00 -7.83
N GLY A 144 -1.75 -3.90 -6.53
CA GLY A 144 -1.86 -5.07 -5.64
C GLY A 144 -2.99 -6.01 -6.05
N GLU A 145 -4.07 -5.47 -6.61
CA GLU A 145 -5.26 -6.22 -7.04
C GLU A 145 -5.06 -6.87 -8.40
N HIS A 146 -4.45 -6.18 -9.36
CA HIS A 146 -4.46 -6.60 -10.76
C HIS A 146 -3.12 -7.12 -11.29
N ALA A 147 -1.99 -6.77 -10.68
CA ALA A 147 -0.67 -7.18 -11.15
C ALA A 147 -0.21 -8.50 -10.52
N ALA A 148 -0.69 -9.63 -11.05
CA ALA A 148 -0.31 -10.97 -10.57
C ALA A 148 1.21 -11.20 -10.57
N GLU A 149 1.91 -10.67 -11.57
CA GLU A 149 3.37 -10.77 -11.67
C GLU A 149 4.10 -10.00 -10.56
N VAL A 150 3.60 -8.82 -10.16
CA VAL A 150 4.14 -8.08 -9.01
C VAL A 150 3.99 -8.91 -7.74
N ARG A 151 2.80 -9.46 -7.47
CA ARG A 151 2.59 -10.32 -6.29
C ARG A 151 3.52 -11.53 -6.29
N ARG A 152 3.72 -12.16 -7.44
CA ARG A 152 4.67 -13.28 -7.62
C ARG A 152 6.10 -12.86 -7.27
N ARG A 153 6.60 -11.76 -7.82
CA ARG A 153 7.97 -11.27 -7.55
C ARG A 153 8.16 -10.82 -6.11
N VAL A 154 7.14 -10.20 -5.51
CA VAL A 154 7.14 -9.81 -4.10
C VAL A 154 7.18 -11.03 -3.18
N CYS A 155 6.47 -12.11 -3.48
CA CYS A 155 6.46 -13.30 -2.63
C CYS A 155 7.69 -14.20 -2.82
N ALA A 156 8.43 -14.05 -3.92
CA ALA A 156 9.55 -14.91 -4.27
C ALA A 156 10.72 -14.80 -3.26
N GLY A 157 11.17 -15.94 -2.73
CA GLY A 157 12.28 -16.03 -1.79
C GLY A 157 11.87 -15.82 -0.32
N LEU A 158 10.56 -15.71 -0.02
CA LEU A 158 10.04 -15.53 1.33
C LEU A 158 9.50 -16.83 1.94
N GLU A 159 9.80 -18.00 1.35
CA GLU A 159 9.31 -19.30 1.78
C GLU A 159 9.77 -19.67 3.19
N VAL A 160 10.95 -19.18 3.61
CA VAL A 160 11.49 -19.34 4.96
C VAL A 160 10.61 -18.68 6.03
N PHE A 161 9.86 -17.64 5.65
CA PHE A 161 8.87 -16.98 6.50
C PHE A 161 7.48 -17.61 6.36
N GLY A 162 7.36 -18.72 5.62
CA GLY A 162 6.08 -19.38 5.40
C GLY A 162 5.19 -18.73 4.35
N ILE A 163 5.68 -17.71 3.64
CA ILE A 163 5.00 -17.08 2.51
C ILE A 163 5.19 -17.97 1.27
N ARG A 164 4.11 -18.63 0.84
CA ARG A 164 4.12 -19.53 -0.33
C ARG A 164 2.94 -19.21 -1.23
N LEU A 165 3.23 -18.66 -2.40
CA LEU A 165 2.22 -18.27 -3.39
C LEU A 165 1.85 -19.45 -4.29
N ASP A 166 0.57 -19.59 -4.60
CA ASP A 166 0.07 -20.53 -5.61
C ASP A 166 -0.06 -19.78 -6.95
N PRO A 167 0.68 -20.18 -8.00
CA PRO A 167 0.63 -19.48 -9.28
C PRO A 167 -0.76 -19.48 -9.92
N GLY A 168 -1.51 -20.58 -9.79
CA GLY A 168 -2.85 -20.72 -10.37
C GLY A 168 -3.86 -19.79 -9.67
N ARG A 169 -3.87 -19.79 -8.34
CA ARG A 169 -4.73 -18.90 -7.56
C ARG A 169 -4.35 -17.44 -7.73
N ASN A 170 -3.07 -17.15 -7.84
CA ASN A 170 -2.57 -15.79 -8.05
C ASN A 170 -2.97 -15.21 -9.41
N ALA A 171 -3.11 -16.04 -10.45
CA ALA A 171 -3.52 -15.60 -11.78
C ALA A 171 -4.96 -15.06 -11.80
N ASP A 172 -5.86 -15.66 -11.02
CA ASP A 172 -7.25 -15.19 -10.86
C ASP A 172 -7.72 -15.31 -9.39
N PRO A 173 -7.40 -14.31 -8.54
CA PRO A 173 -7.78 -14.34 -7.13
C PRO A 173 -9.29 -14.38 -6.91
N SER A 174 -10.09 -13.87 -7.87
CA SER A 174 -11.55 -13.79 -7.74
C SER A 174 -12.18 -15.18 -7.65
N ARG A 175 -11.64 -16.16 -8.38
CA ARG A 175 -12.07 -17.57 -8.34
C ARG A 175 -11.77 -18.28 -7.02
N HIS A 176 -10.95 -17.66 -6.17
CA HIS A 176 -10.47 -18.24 -4.92
C HIS A 176 -10.77 -17.34 -3.71
N ALA A 177 -11.80 -16.49 -3.80
CA ALA A 177 -12.20 -15.56 -2.75
C ALA A 177 -11.01 -14.71 -2.23
N GLY A 178 -10.15 -14.28 -3.15
CA GLY A 178 -8.96 -13.48 -2.87
C GLY A 178 -7.77 -14.25 -2.29
N ARG A 179 -7.88 -15.55 -2.00
CA ARG A 179 -6.77 -16.34 -1.43
C ARG A 179 -5.82 -16.82 -2.51
N ILE A 180 -4.56 -16.40 -2.43
CA ILE A 180 -3.53 -16.69 -3.45
C ILE A 180 -2.37 -17.54 -2.92
N GLN A 181 -2.42 -18.00 -1.67
CA GLN A 181 -1.41 -18.89 -1.09
C GLN A 181 -1.59 -20.35 -1.52
N ALA A 182 -0.47 -21.09 -1.51
CA ALA A 182 -0.44 -22.54 -1.67
C ALA A 182 -1.21 -23.25 -0.56
N ALA A 183 -1.71 -24.45 -0.86
CA ALA A 183 -2.38 -25.28 0.14
C ALA A 183 -1.43 -25.60 1.32
N GLY A 184 -1.92 -25.42 2.55
CA GLY A 184 -1.13 -25.65 3.76
C GLY A 184 -0.04 -24.60 4.05
N ALA A 185 0.04 -23.49 3.28
CA ALA A 185 0.94 -22.40 3.61
C ALA A 185 0.59 -21.81 4.99
N PRO A 186 1.57 -21.63 5.89
CA PRO A 186 1.33 -21.13 7.25
C PRO A 186 0.91 -19.65 7.27
N VAL A 187 1.36 -18.86 6.28
CA VAL A 187 0.94 -17.47 6.10
C VAL A 187 -0.10 -17.40 4.99
N ALA A 188 -1.24 -16.74 5.25
CA ALA A 188 -2.22 -16.46 4.23
C ALA A 188 -1.77 -15.32 3.32
N LEU A 189 -2.08 -15.41 2.02
CA LEU A 189 -1.82 -14.35 1.06
C LEU A 189 -3.18 -13.95 0.46
N LEU A 190 -3.58 -12.71 0.70
CA LEU A 190 -4.92 -12.24 0.36
C LEU A 190 -4.82 -11.10 -0.65
N VAL A 191 -5.67 -11.12 -1.66
CA VAL A 191 -5.99 -9.96 -2.50
C VAL A 191 -7.35 -9.47 -2.05
N ILE A 192 -7.40 -8.25 -1.55
CA ILE A 192 -8.61 -7.65 -1.01
C ILE A 192 -8.78 -6.29 -1.67
N PRO A 193 -9.85 -6.06 -2.45
CA PRO A 193 -10.12 -4.76 -3.03
C PRO A 193 -10.29 -3.68 -1.97
N THR A 194 -9.66 -2.52 -2.17
CA THR A 194 -9.96 -1.34 -1.34
C THR A 194 -11.07 -0.54 -2.01
N ASP A 195 -12.04 -0.10 -1.22
CA ASP A 195 -13.08 0.86 -1.63
C ASP A 195 -12.97 2.06 -0.68
N GLU A 196 -12.14 3.04 -1.06
CA GLU A 196 -11.85 4.20 -0.22
C GLU A 196 -13.08 5.10 -0.12
N GLU A 197 -13.82 5.25 -1.23
CA GLU A 197 -15.05 6.02 -1.31
C GLU A 197 -16.11 5.48 -0.35
N LEU A 198 -16.30 4.16 -0.29
CA LEU A 198 -17.23 3.52 0.64
C LEU A 198 -16.80 3.72 2.10
N GLU A 199 -15.51 3.55 2.43
CA GLU A 199 -15.06 3.76 3.80
C GLU A 199 -15.23 5.24 4.22
N ILE A 200 -14.94 6.20 3.33
CA ILE A 200 -15.21 7.62 3.58
C ILE A 200 -16.71 7.85 3.84
N ALA A 201 -17.59 7.26 3.04
CA ALA A 201 -19.04 7.39 3.22
C ALA A 201 -19.52 6.82 4.56
N ILE A 202 -19.06 5.61 4.92
CA ILE A 202 -19.39 4.95 6.21
C ILE A 202 -18.91 5.78 7.39
N GLN A 203 -17.68 6.29 7.35
CA GLN A 203 -17.14 7.12 8.44
C GLN A 203 -17.87 8.46 8.54
N SER A 204 -18.24 9.05 7.40
CA SER A 204 -19.00 10.30 7.35
C SER A 204 -20.41 10.12 7.95
N GLU A 205 -21.11 9.05 7.57
CA GLU A 205 -22.43 8.71 8.12
C GLU A 205 -22.35 8.50 9.64
N ALA A 206 -21.36 7.75 10.13
CA ALA A 206 -21.19 7.48 11.55
C ALA A 206 -21.07 8.76 12.39
N VAL A 207 -20.37 9.78 11.89
CA VAL A 207 -20.24 11.08 12.56
C VAL A 207 -21.55 11.87 12.52
N ILE A 208 -22.26 11.87 11.38
CA ILE A 208 -23.55 12.56 11.25
C ILE A 208 -24.59 11.98 12.20
N VAL A 209 -24.67 10.65 12.30
CA VAL A 209 -25.63 9.95 13.19
C VAL A 209 -25.27 10.12 14.66
N ALA A 210 -23.98 10.17 15.01
CA ALA A 210 -23.52 10.37 16.38
C ALA A 210 -23.71 11.81 16.89
N THR A 211 -23.87 12.79 15.98
CA THR A 211 -24.09 14.19 16.33
C THR A 211 -25.60 14.45 16.47
N PRO A 212 -26.13 14.79 17.66
CA PRO A 212 -27.53 15.17 17.78
C PRO A 212 -27.81 16.39 16.88
N PRO A 213 -28.99 16.48 16.25
CA PRO A 213 -29.32 17.63 15.42
C PRO A 213 -29.09 18.90 16.24
N ALA A 214 -28.30 19.83 15.69
CA ALA A 214 -28.06 21.12 16.32
C ALA A 214 -29.41 21.69 16.74
N GLY A 215 -29.64 21.78 18.06
CA GLY A 215 -30.90 22.20 18.64
C GLY A 215 -31.37 23.44 17.91
N GLY A 216 -32.59 23.36 17.34
CA GLY A 216 -33.20 24.47 16.64
C GLY A 216 -33.01 25.73 17.48
N ARG A 217 -32.50 26.80 16.85
CA ARG A 217 -32.48 28.12 17.49
C ARG A 217 -33.85 28.33 18.13
N PRO A 218 -33.95 28.63 19.44
CA PRO A 218 -35.24 28.89 20.04
C PRO A 218 -35.85 30.02 19.22
N GLY A 219 -36.96 29.71 18.55
CA GLY A 219 -37.75 30.70 17.85
C GLY A 219 -38.04 31.80 18.86
N SER A 220 -37.68 33.03 18.50
CA SER A 220 -38.07 34.21 19.25
C SER A 220 -39.59 34.18 19.39
N ALA A 221 -40.07 33.71 20.55
CA ALA A 221 -41.45 33.88 20.93
C ALA A 221 -41.70 35.38 20.97
N GLY A 222 -42.39 35.88 19.96
CA GLY A 222 -42.91 37.24 19.97
C GLY A 222 -43.83 37.38 21.17
N SER A 223 -43.49 38.32 22.05
CA SER A 223 -44.31 38.74 23.17
C SER A 223 -45.66 39.28 22.65
N PRO A 224 -46.81 38.94 23.25
CA PRO A 224 -48.06 39.65 23.03
C PRO A 224 -48.23 40.80 24.04
N GLY A 225 -48.58 42.00 23.53
CA GLY A 225 -48.94 43.20 24.31
C GLY A 225 -47.73 44.08 24.65
N GLU A 226 -47.74 45.40 24.47
CA GLU A 226 -48.82 46.42 24.47
C GLU A 226 -48.73 47.40 23.28
#